data_AF-A0A3C1E0V3-F1
#
_entry.id   AF-A0A3C1E0V3-F1
#
_cell.length_a   1.000
_cell.length_b   1.000
_cell.length_c   1.000
_cell.angle_alpha   90.00
_cell.angle_beta   90.00
_cell.angle_gamma   90.00
#
_symmetry.space_group_name_H-M   'P 1'
#
loop_
_entity.id
_entity.type
_entity.pdbx_description
1 polymer ?
#
loop_
_entity_poly.entity_id
_entity_poly.type
_entity_poly.pdbx_seq_one_letter_code
_entity_poly.pdbx_strand_id
1 'polypeptide(L)' 'KLEVWDSPNSAGVVIDAIRAAKIALDAGLGGPLEAASAYFMKSPAKQYPDPVARELLEQFIRDHG' A
#
# COMPACT_ATOMS: atom_id res chain seq x y z
N LYS A 1 -7.03 8.38 26.16
CA LYS A 1 -8.06 7.93 25.20
C LYS A 1 -7.79 8.65 23.89
N LEU A 2 -7.48 7.94 22.82
CA LEU A 2 -7.28 8.54 21.50
C LEU A 2 -8.66 8.66 20.84
N GLU A 3 -9.10 9.86 20.48
CA GLU A 3 -10.36 10.08 19.76
C GLU A 3 -10.03 10.47 18.32
N VAL A 4 -10.35 9.56 17.40
CA VAL A 4 -10.08 9.70 15.96
C VAL A 4 -11.34 9.34 15.18
N TRP A 5 -11.56 10.04 14.06
CA TRP A 5 -12.63 9.72 13.12
C TRP A 5 -12.14 8.65 12.14
N ASP A 6 -12.79 7.49 12.14
CA ASP A 6 -12.30 6.30 11.41
C ASP A 6 -12.31 6.46 9.88
N SER A 7 -13.34 7.13 9.32
CA SER A 7 -13.45 7.33 7.87
C SER A 7 -12.37 8.26 7.31
N PRO A 8 -12.09 9.45 7.90
CA PRO A 8 -10.93 10.26 7.50
C PRO A 8 -9.58 9.57 7.75
N ASN A 9 -9.47 8.76 8.81
CA ASN A 9 -8.21 8.09 9.16
C ASN A 9 -7.80 7.01 8.14
N SER A 10 -8.76 6.48 7.38
CA SER A 10 -8.51 5.50 6.31
C SER A 10 -8.47 6.12 4.90
N ALA A 11 -9.04 7.31 4.70
CA ALA A 11 -9.12 7.94 3.38
C ALA A 11 -7.73 8.15 2.74
N GLY A 12 -6.74 8.60 3.52
CA GLY A 12 -5.36 8.78 3.03
C GLY A 12 -4.72 7.47 2.56
N VAL A 13 -4.89 6.41 3.35
CA VAL A 13 -4.39 5.05 3.03
C VAL A 13 -5.02 4.52 1.74
N VAL A 14 -6.33 4.73 1.56
CA VAL A 14 -7.05 4.26 0.37
C VAL A 14 -6.61 5.01 -0.89
N ILE A 15 -6.38 6.32 -0.82
CA ILE A 15 -5.89 7.11 -1.96
C ILE A 15 -4.55 6.55 -2.46
N ASP A 16 -3.60 6.33 -1.56
CA ASP A 16 -2.28 5.83 -1.94
C ASP A 16 -2.33 4.38 -2.44
N ALA A 17 -3.18 3.54 -1.88
CA ALA A 17 -3.41 2.17 -2.37
C ALA A 17 -3.96 2.17 -3.82
N ILE A 18 -4.91 3.04 -4.14
CA ILE A 18 -5.47 3.17 -5.51
C ILE A 18 -4.38 3.64 -6.49
N ARG A 19 -3.54 4.60 -6.09
CA ARG A 19 -2.43 5.09 -6.92
C ARG A 19 -1.39 4.00 -7.19
N ALA A 20 -1.01 3.22 -6.18
CA ALA A 20 -0.11 2.09 -6.35
C ALA A 20 -0.70 1.02 -7.29
N ALA A 21 -2.01 0.75 -7.19
CA ALA A 21 -2.70 -0.16 -8.11
C ALA A 21 -2.69 0.36 -9.55
N LYS A 22 -2.82 1.67 -9.77
CA LYS A 22 -2.74 2.28 -11.10
C LYS A 22 -1.33 2.15 -11.71
N ILE A 23 -0.29 2.39 -10.91
CA ILE A 23 1.11 2.19 -11.34
C ILE A 23 1.34 0.73 -11.78
N ALA A 24 0.85 -0.23 -10.98
CA ALA A 24 0.97 -1.64 -11.31
C ALA A 24 0.25 -2.00 -12.62
N LEU A 25 -0.95 -1.46 -12.83
CA LEU A 25 -1.72 -1.65 -14.05
C LEU A 25 -0.97 -1.10 -15.27
N ASP A 26 -0.40 0.10 -15.15
CA ASP A 26 0.35 0.74 -16.24
C ASP A 26 1.66 0.00 -16.56
N ALA A 27 2.28 -0.61 -15.56
CA ALA A 27 3.44 -1.48 -15.72
C ALA A 27 3.11 -2.89 -16.25
N GLY A 28 1.82 -3.19 -16.50
CA GLY A 28 1.38 -4.51 -16.96
C GLY A 28 1.51 -5.62 -15.90
N LEU A 29 1.62 -5.24 -14.62
CA LEU A 29 1.73 -6.18 -13.50
C LEU A 29 0.34 -6.67 -13.08
N GLY A 30 0.19 -7.98 -12.95
CA GLY A 30 -1.03 -8.64 -12.49
C GLY A 30 -0.84 -9.36 -11.16
N GLY A 31 -1.95 -9.63 -10.47
CA GLY A 31 -1.94 -10.33 -9.18
C GLY A 31 -1.80 -9.40 -7.97
N PRO A 32 -1.69 -9.97 -6.76
CA PRO A 32 -1.57 -9.19 -5.53
C PRO A 32 -0.30 -8.34 -5.50
N LEU A 33 -0.46 -7.04 -5.28
CA LEU A 33 0.66 -6.12 -5.10
C LEU A 33 1.22 -6.28 -3.67
N GLU A 34 2.14 -7.22 -3.46
CA GLU A 34 2.63 -7.58 -2.11
C GLU A 34 3.16 -6.38 -1.33
N ALA A 35 3.97 -5.53 -1.98
CA ALA A 35 4.58 -4.34 -1.35
C ALA A 35 3.53 -3.34 -0.84
N ALA A 36 2.54 -2.99 -1.65
CA ALA A 36 1.48 -2.08 -1.25
C ALA A 36 0.49 -2.72 -0.26
N SER A 37 0.19 -4.00 -0.46
CA SER A 37 -0.72 -4.74 0.42
C SER A 37 -0.16 -4.85 1.83
N ALA A 38 1.13 -5.16 1.96
CA ALA A 38 1.83 -5.27 3.24
C ALA A 38 1.85 -3.95 4.03
N TYR A 39 1.83 -2.80 3.35
CA TYR A 39 1.89 -1.49 3.99
C TYR A 39 0.51 -0.88 4.28
N PHE A 40 -0.47 -1.12 3.43
CA PHE A 40 -1.80 -0.47 3.54
C PHE A 40 -2.88 -1.34 4.19
N MET A 41 -2.72 -2.67 4.23
CA MET A 41 -3.78 -3.59 4.63
C MET A 41 -3.47 -4.31 5.93
N LYS A 42 -4.50 -4.51 6.78
CA LYS A 42 -4.37 -5.26 8.04
C LYS A 42 -4.12 -6.76 7.84
N SER A 43 -4.56 -7.31 6.71
CA SER A 43 -4.45 -8.74 6.39
C SER A 43 -3.83 -8.90 5.00
N PRO A 44 -2.52 -8.64 4.84
CA PRO A 44 -1.85 -8.80 3.56
C PRO A 44 -1.64 -10.28 3.22
N ALA A 45 -1.44 -10.58 1.93
CA ALA A 45 -1.10 -11.94 1.47
C ALA A 45 0.22 -12.44 2.08
N LYS A 46 1.19 -11.54 2.25
CA LYS A 46 2.44 -11.77 2.96
C LYS A 46 2.67 -10.67 3.99
N GLN A 47 2.87 -11.08 5.24
CA GLN A 47 3.09 -10.18 6.37
C GLN A 47 4.56 -9.71 6.38
N TYR A 48 4.76 -8.41 6.53
CA TYR A 48 6.08 -7.80 6.74
C TYR A 48 5.98 -6.81 7.91
N PRO A 49 7.08 -6.57 8.65
CA PRO A 49 7.13 -5.45 9.59
C PRO A 49 6.92 -4.11 8.88
N ASP A 50 6.17 -3.17 9.50
CA ASP A 50 5.82 -1.88 8.88
C ASP A 50 7.00 -1.12 8.24
N PRO A 51 8.20 -1.03 8.86
CA PRO A 51 9.33 -0.35 8.23
C PRO A 51 9.78 -1.02 6.93
N VAL A 52 9.75 -2.35 6.89
CA VAL A 52 10.12 -3.15 5.71
C VAL A 52 9.05 -3.00 4.63
N ALA A 53 7.77 -3.06 5.02
CA ALA A 53 6.66 -2.85 4.09
C ALA A 53 6.72 -1.46 3.42
N ARG A 54 7.09 -0.43 4.19
CA ARG A 54 7.31 0.93 3.65
C ARG A 54 8.46 0.97 2.64
N GLU A 55 9.61 0.37 2.96
CA GLU A 55 10.77 0.33 2.06
C GLU A 55 10.44 -0.41 0.75
N LEU A 56 9.72 -1.53 0.84
CA LEU A 56 9.26 -2.30 -0.32
C LEU A 56 8.30 -1.48 -1.20
N LEU A 57 7.37 -0.74 -0.59
CA LEU A 57 6.46 0.14 -1.32
C LEU A 57 7.22 1.29 -2.00
N GLU A 58 8.13 1.96 -1.29
CA GLU A 58 8.94 3.03 -1.86
C GLU A 58 9.82 2.51 -3.02
N GLN A 59 10.35 1.30 -2.90
CA GLN A 59 11.11 0.66 -3.98
C GLN A 59 10.22 0.38 -5.19
N PHE A 60 9.03 -0.20 -4.98
CA PHE A 60 8.05 -0.42 -6.04
C PHE A 60 7.70 0.89 -6.78
N ILE A 61 7.48 1.98 -6.05
CA ILE A 61 7.18 3.29 -6.65
C ILE A 61 8.38 3.81 -7.45
N ARG A 62 9.62 3.64 -6.97
CA ARG A 62 10.82 4.05 -7.71
C ARG A 62 11.01 3.26 -9.01
N ASP A 63 10.65 1.98 -9.02
CA ASP A 63 10.90 1.09 -10.15
C ASP A 63 9.81 1.18 -11.23
N HIS A 64 8.58 1.57 -10.85
CA HIS A 64 7.41 1.53 -11.74
C HIS A 64 6.64 2.85 -11.89
N GLY A 65 6.83 3.82 -10.99
CA GLY A 65 6.17 5.12 -11.02
C GLY A 65 6.86 6.11 -11.97
#